data_AF-A0A380Q3T6-F1
#
_entry.id   AF-A0A380Q3T6-F1
#
_cell.length_a   1.000
_cell.length_b   1.000
_cell.length_c   1.000
_cell.angle_alpha   90.00
_cell.angle_beta   90.00
_cell.angle_gamma   90.00
#
_symmetry.space_group_name_H-M   'P 1'
#
loop_
_entity.id
_entity.type
_entity.pdbx_description
1 polymer ?
#
loop_
_entity_poly.entity_id
_entity_poly.type
_entity_poly.pdbx_seq_one_letter_code
_entity_poly.pdbx_strand_id
1 'polypeptide(L)'
;MTTETLNMVSVPVPVPVPVPEQTDISVSSAVSAASEELVFNSDKKITLCCGKSSITLYPNGKIVLKGEYILSDAEGVNRLAGGRIDIN
;
A
#
# COMPACT_ATOMS: atom_id res chain seq x y z
N MET A 1 -45.01 51.64 16.86
CA MET A 1 -43.60 51.46 17.29
C MET A 1 -43.49 50.06 17.87
N THR A 2 -42.78 49.05 17.39
CA THR A 2 -42.05 48.75 16.14
C THR A 2 -41.84 47.23 16.27
N THR A 3 -42.31 46.45 15.30
CA THR A 3 -42.11 45.00 15.24
C THR A 3 -40.67 44.71 14.81
N GLU A 4 -39.89 44.02 15.65
CA GLU A 4 -38.57 43.50 15.29
C GLU A 4 -38.73 42.23 14.42
N THR A 5 -38.23 42.30 13.20
CA THR A 5 -38.15 41.18 12.25
C THR A 5 -36.95 40.29 12.57
N LEU A 6 -37.23 38.99 12.75
CA LEU A 6 -36.27 37.88 12.78
C LEU A 6 -35.32 37.93 11.57
N ASN A 7 -34.01 37.79 11.80
CA ASN A 7 -33.06 37.44 10.74
C ASN A 7 -32.40 36.10 11.09
N MET A 8 -32.85 35.03 10.43
CA MET A 8 -32.26 33.70 10.51
C MET A 8 -31.11 33.61 9.50
N VAL A 9 -29.87 33.66 9.99
CA VAL A 9 -28.69 33.36 9.16
C VAL A 9 -28.61 31.84 9.01
N SER A 10 -28.88 31.35 7.80
CA SER A 10 -28.67 29.94 7.43
C SER A 10 -27.17 29.65 7.33
N VAL A 11 -26.64 28.95 8.33
CA VAL A 11 -25.29 28.39 8.26
C VAL A 11 -25.32 27.20 7.30
N PRO A 12 -24.43 27.12 6.29
CA PRO A 12 -24.37 25.96 5.41
C PRO A 12 -23.97 24.72 6.23
N VAL A 13 -24.85 23.72 6.25
CA VAL A 13 -24.57 22.42 6.86
C VAL A 13 -23.42 21.77 6.11
N PRO A 14 -22.34 21.33 6.79
CA PRO A 14 -21.25 20.62 6.13
C PRO A 14 -21.77 19.31 5.55
N VAL A 15 -21.69 19.17 4.24
CA VAL A 15 -22.02 17.93 3.53
C VAL A 15 -21.02 16.86 3.99
N PRO A 16 -21.47 15.66 4.40
CA PRO A 16 -20.56 14.58 4.78
C PRO A 16 -19.70 14.21 3.57
N VAL A 17 -18.40 14.45 3.67
CA VAL A 17 -17.44 13.96 2.69
C VAL A 17 -17.39 12.44 2.83
N PRO A 18 -17.58 11.65 1.76
CA PRO A 18 -17.47 10.20 1.85
C PRO A 18 -16.01 9.85 2.18
N VAL A 19 -15.80 9.37 3.42
CA VAL A 19 -14.54 8.76 3.83
C VAL A 19 -14.39 7.47 3.04
N PRO A 20 -13.28 7.26 2.30
CA PRO A 20 -13.08 6.02 1.58
C PRO A 20 -13.02 4.87 2.59
N GLU A 21 -13.99 3.98 2.50
CA GLU A 21 -14.11 2.75 3.26
C GLU A 21 -12.84 1.92 3.03
N GLN A 22 -11.95 1.92 4.03
CA GLN A 22 -10.75 1.12 4.02
C GLN A 22 -11.17 -0.32 4.27
N THR A 23 -11.27 -1.09 3.20
CA THR A 23 -11.42 -2.54 3.27
C THR A 23 -10.13 -3.14 3.80
N ASP A 24 -10.10 -3.41 5.10
CA ASP A 24 -9.13 -4.30 5.73
C ASP A 24 -9.33 -5.70 5.13
N ILE A 25 -8.51 -6.04 4.14
CA ILE A 25 -8.44 -7.40 3.62
C ILE A 25 -7.49 -8.19 4.54
N SER A 26 -8.00 -8.63 5.69
CA SER A 26 -7.33 -9.64 6.52
C SER A 26 -7.50 -11.02 5.88
N VAL A 27 -6.58 -11.39 4.98
CA VAL A 27 -6.56 -12.74 4.40
C VAL A 27 -5.81 -13.68 5.32
N SER A 28 -6.54 -14.47 6.11
CA SER A 28 -6.03 -15.69 6.74
C SER A 28 -6.20 -16.86 5.77
N SER A 29 -5.27 -17.03 4.83
CA SER A 29 -5.26 -18.23 3.99
C SER A 29 -4.27 -19.24 4.56
N ALA A 30 -4.79 -20.20 5.32
CA ALA A 30 -4.12 -21.49 5.47
C ALA A 30 -4.02 -22.10 4.07
N VAL A 31 -2.82 -22.09 3.50
CA VAL A 31 -2.56 -22.72 2.21
C VAL A 31 -2.54 -24.23 2.44
N SER A 32 -3.69 -24.87 2.24
CA SER A 32 -3.80 -26.31 2.12
C SER A 32 -3.03 -26.74 0.86
N ALA A 33 -2.20 -27.77 1.03
CA ALA A 33 -1.20 -28.23 0.09
C ALA A 33 -1.70 -28.42 -1.35
N ALA A 34 -0.82 -28.08 -2.30
CA ALA A 34 -0.87 -28.28 -3.75
C ALA A 34 -1.55 -27.18 -4.60
N SER A 35 -1.11 -25.93 -4.45
CA SER A 35 -0.98 -25.06 -5.63
C SER A 35 0.51 -25.02 -6.00
N GLU A 36 0.85 -25.26 -7.27
CA GLU A 36 2.24 -25.15 -7.75
C GLU A 36 2.73 -23.69 -7.73
N GLU A 37 1.80 -22.72 -7.74
CA GLU A 37 2.11 -21.29 -7.77
C GLU A 37 1.13 -20.46 -6.92
N LEU A 38 1.62 -19.38 -6.30
CA LEU A 38 0.84 -18.38 -5.58
C LEU A 38 1.10 -16.99 -6.18
N VAL A 39 0.06 -16.35 -6.70
CA VAL A 39 0.15 -15.07 -7.41
C VAL A 39 -0.63 -13.97 -6.66
N PHE A 40 0.04 -12.86 -6.35
CA PHE A 40 -0.57 -11.66 -5.77
C PHE A 40 -0.66 -10.55 -6.82
N ASN A 41 -1.88 -10.06 -7.12
CA ASN A 41 -2.13 -8.95 -8.06
C ASN A 41 -2.78 -7.77 -7.35
N SER A 42 -2.38 -6.54 -7.70
CA SER A 42 -2.98 -5.31 -7.19
C SER A 42 -2.72 -4.12 -8.11
N ASP A 43 -3.73 -3.28 -8.33
CA ASP A 43 -3.58 -1.97 -9.01
C ASP A 43 -2.91 -0.92 -8.11
N LYS A 44 -2.70 -1.25 -6.83
CA LYS A 44 -2.12 -0.39 -5.81
C LYS A 44 -0.79 -0.99 -5.34
N LYS A 45 -0.46 -0.75 -4.08
CA LYS A 45 0.81 -1.18 -3.46
C LYS A 45 0.62 -2.54 -2.79
N ILE A 46 1.56 -3.45 -2.97
CA ILE A 46 1.66 -4.70 -2.21
C ILE A 46 2.84 -4.58 -1.25
N THR A 47 2.65 -4.94 0.02
CA THR A 47 3.72 -4.92 1.02
C THR A 47 3.69 -6.20 1.86
N LEU A 48 4.79 -6.95 1.82
CA LEU A 48 5.03 -8.11 2.69
C LEU A 48 5.95 -7.67 3.82
N CYS A 49 5.50 -7.77 5.07
CA CYS A 49 6.21 -7.27 6.26
C CYS A 49 6.51 -8.40 7.25
N CYS A 50 7.71 -8.37 7.83
CA CYS A 50 8.09 -9.22 8.96
C CYS A 50 9.11 -8.48 9.84
N GLY A 51 8.68 -8.03 11.03
CA GLY A 51 9.53 -7.24 11.93
C GLY A 51 10.08 -5.96 11.26
N LYS A 52 11.41 -5.82 11.24
CA LYS A 52 12.11 -4.68 10.59
C LYS A 52 12.26 -4.82 9.07
N SER A 53 11.84 -5.94 8.50
CA SER A 53 12.03 -6.25 7.09
C SER A 53 10.74 -6.07 6.30
N SER A 54 10.86 -5.58 5.07
CA SER A 54 9.72 -5.42 4.16
C SER A 54 10.11 -5.55 2.70
N ILE A 55 9.22 -6.16 1.90
CA ILE A 55 9.26 -6.14 0.44
C ILE A 55 8.04 -5.38 -0.05
N THR A 56 8.25 -4.32 -0.84
CA THR A 56 7.17 -3.46 -1.33
C THR A 56 7.20 -3.36 -2.85
N LEU A 57 6.05 -3.64 -3.48
CA LEU A 57 5.81 -3.45 -4.91
C LEU A 57 4.90 -2.24 -5.11
N TYR A 58 5.31 -1.30 -5.96
CA TYR A 58 4.53 -0.11 -6.32
C TYR A 58 3.89 -0.25 -7.71
N PRO A 59 2.75 0.42 -7.99
CA PRO A 59 2.09 0.38 -9.30
C PRO A 59 2.95 0.81 -10.48
N ASN A 60 3.96 1.65 -10.24
CA ASN A 60 4.88 2.15 -11.27
C ASN A 60 6.06 1.20 -11.56
N GLY A 61 6.03 -0.03 -11.03
CA GLY A 61 7.10 -1.02 -11.20
C GLY A 61 8.28 -0.84 -10.25
N LYS A 62 8.27 0.16 -9.35
CA LYS A 62 9.31 0.30 -8.33
C LYS A 62 9.19 -0.82 -7.30
N ILE A 63 10.32 -1.45 -6.99
CA ILE A 63 10.43 -2.45 -5.93
C ILE A 63 11.36 -1.91 -4.83
N VAL A 64 10.99 -2.09 -3.58
CA VAL A 64 11.80 -1.68 -2.42
C VAL A 64 11.97 -2.88 -1.48
N LEU A 65 13.23 -3.24 -1.23
CA LEU A 65 13.64 -4.19 -0.21
C LEU A 65 14.19 -3.41 0.99
N LYS A 66 13.68 -3.66 2.19
CA LYS A 66 14.20 -3.10 3.44
C LYS A 66 14.47 -4.22 4.43
N GLY A 67 15.55 -4.08 5.18
CA GLY A 67 15.94 -4.97 6.27
C GLY A 67 17.25 -4.50 6.89
N GLU A 68 17.63 -5.12 8.00
CA GLU A 68 18.92 -4.87 8.66
C GLU A 68 20.08 -5.49 7.86
N TYR A 69 19.82 -6.60 7.18
CA TYR A 69 20.76 -7.31 6.31
C TYR A 69 20.00 -7.92 5.13
N ILE A 70 20.51 -7.75 3.91
CA ILE A 70 19.95 -8.36 2.69
C ILE A 70 21.04 -9.27 2.09
N LEU A 71 20.80 -10.58 2.11
CA LEU A 71 21.63 -11.55 1.42
C LEU A 71 21.02 -11.86 0.06
N SER A 72 21.79 -11.63 -1.00
CA SER A 72 21.45 -12.07 -2.35
C SER A 72 22.47 -13.09 -2.80
N ASP A 73 22.11 -14.36 -2.67
CA ASP A 73 22.97 -15.50 -3.00
C ASP A 73 22.41 -16.27 -4.19
N ALA A 74 23.29 -16.77 -5.05
CA ALA A 74 22.93 -17.53 -6.24
C ALA A 74 24.04 -18.53 -6.57
N GLU A 75 23.68 -19.80 -6.80
CA GLU A 75 24.63 -20.84 -7.24
C GLU A 75 25.21 -20.56 -8.64
N GLY A 76 24.48 -19.79 -9.45
CA GLY A 76 24.87 -19.40 -10.80
C GLY A 76 25.25 -17.93 -10.90
N VAL A 77 24.55 -17.19 -11.75
CA VAL A 77 24.82 -15.77 -11.99
C VAL A 77 23.76 -14.90 -11.31
N ASN A 78 24.19 -14.04 -10.40
CA ASN A 78 23.36 -12.94 -9.89
C ASN A 78 23.50 -11.72 -10.82
N ARG A 79 22.54 -11.51 -11.72
CA ARG A 79 22.59 -10.47 -12.75
C ARG A 79 21.80 -9.23 -12.31
N LEU A 80 22.50 -8.11 -12.21
CA LEU A 80 21.90 -6.79 -12.06
C LEU A 80 21.99 -6.05 -13.41
N ALA A 81 20.86 -5.53 -13.90
CA ALA A 81 20.79 -4.82 -15.17
C ALA A 81 20.03 -3.50 -14.99
N GLY A 82 20.56 -2.43 -15.57
CA GLY A 82 19.94 -1.10 -15.55
C GLY A 82 20.79 -0.08 -16.30
N GLY A 83 20.17 1.03 -16.73
CA GLY A 83 20.91 2.13 -17.36
C GLY A 83 21.91 2.82 -16.41
N ARG A 84 21.71 2.66 -15.09
CA ARG A 84 22.61 3.07 -14.03
C ARG A 84 22.44 2.13 -12.84
N ILE A 85 23.54 1.72 -12.23
CA ILE A 85 23.56 0.94 -11.00
C ILE A 85 24.44 1.73 -10.02
N ASP A 86 23.85 2.19 -8.94
CA ASP A 86 24.56 2.87 -7.85
C ASP A 86 24.81 1.84 -6.73
N ILE A 87 26.07 1.65 -6.37
CA ILE A 87 26.53 0.77 -5.28
C ILE A 87 27.37 1.62 -4.33
N ASN A 88 27.09 1.51 -3.02
CA ASN A 88 27.82 2.17 -1.94
C ASN A 88 28.24 1.12 -0.92
#